data_AF-A0AAJ0HCD9-F1
#
_entry.id   AF-A0AAJ0HCD9-F1
#
_cell.length_a   1.000
_cell.length_b   1.000
_cell.length_c   1.000
_cell.angle_alpha   90.00
_cell.angle_beta   90.00
_cell.angle_gamma   90.00
#
_symmetry.space_group_name_H-M   'P 1'
#
loop_
_entity.id
_entity.type
_entity.pdbx_description
1 polymer ?
#
loop_
_entity_poly.entity_id
_entity_poly.type
_entity_poly.pdbx_seq_one_letter_code
_entity_poly.pdbx_strand_id
1 'polypeptide(L)'
;MHRGQSSDQFNDALARASEYPKTLLRSFLPHQVHKNNCYFKSLRETEDEVFDNQEQKIEIWETGQSNRFRSCEYTTAEDLKGHLDRGCKDPQIRHAFLESSDSRSPINCSPEMFKTIATHQQVGTSFLDAVYAFGDQEEPKDLCLMNFSSTHTLKTPQDKLVAIPELGRSGREFQVSYLLRSVEAKKDRDWPWQIRQAAVYHSLT
;
A
#
# COMPACT_ATOMS: atom_id res chain seq x y z
N MET A 1 28.48 -1.96 11.90
CA MET A 1 28.88 -2.50 10.58
C MET A 1 27.64 -2.92 9.75
N HIS A 2 26.50 -2.23 9.86
CA HIS A 2 25.19 -2.71 9.35
C HIS A 2 24.63 -1.96 8.12
N ARG A 3 25.35 -0.99 7.53
CA ARG A 3 24.79 -0.15 6.47
C ARG A 3 24.51 -0.88 5.14
N GLY A 4 25.32 -1.87 4.76
CA GLY A 4 25.12 -2.60 3.49
C GLY A 4 23.98 -3.62 3.54
N GLN A 5 23.81 -4.30 4.68
CA GLN A 5 22.86 -5.42 4.79
C GLN A 5 21.39 -5.01 4.62
N SER A 6 20.99 -3.83 5.09
CA SER A 6 19.58 -3.41 4.99
C SER A 6 19.22 -2.89 3.60
N SER A 7 20.16 -2.26 2.89
CA SER A 7 19.96 -1.89 1.49
C SER A 7 19.86 -3.12 0.59
N ASP A 8 20.71 -4.12 0.79
CA ASP A 8 20.67 -5.37 0.03
C ASP A 8 19.35 -6.11 0.28
N GLN A 9 18.92 -6.21 1.55
CA GLN A 9 17.62 -6.80 1.91
C GLN A 9 16.44 -6.08 1.27
N PHE A 10 16.48 -4.75 1.19
CA PHE A 10 15.44 -3.96 0.54
C PHE A 10 15.39 -4.21 -0.96
N ASN A 11 16.53 -4.24 -1.63
CA ASN A 11 16.62 -4.56 -3.06
C ASN A 11 16.13 -5.99 -3.34
N ASP A 12 16.50 -6.96 -2.50
CA ASP A 12 16.00 -8.33 -2.57
C ASP A 12 14.48 -8.42 -2.35
N ALA A 13 13.94 -7.60 -1.45
CA ALA A 13 12.50 -7.51 -1.22
C ALA A 13 11.78 -6.95 -2.46
N LEU A 14 12.31 -5.90 -3.09
CA LEU A 14 11.75 -5.34 -4.33
C LEU A 14 11.84 -6.31 -5.51
N ALA A 15 12.93 -7.06 -5.64
CA ALA A 15 13.07 -8.10 -6.65
C ALA A 15 12.00 -9.20 -6.50
N ARG A 16 11.54 -9.45 -5.27
CA ARG A 16 10.48 -10.40 -4.93
C ARG A 16 9.15 -9.73 -4.62
N ALA A 17 8.87 -8.53 -5.13
CA ALA A 17 7.66 -7.78 -4.80
C ALA A 17 6.37 -8.60 -5.01
N SER A 18 6.35 -9.53 -5.98
CA SER A 18 5.24 -10.47 -6.22
C SER A 18 4.87 -11.34 -5.00
N GLU A 19 5.80 -11.51 -4.05
CA GLU A 19 5.62 -12.23 -2.79
C GLU A 19 5.05 -11.37 -1.66
N TYR A 20 4.78 -10.08 -1.87
CA TYR A 20 4.13 -9.21 -0.89
C TYR A 20 2.86 -9.88 -0.30
N PRO A 21 2.67 -9.86 1.04
CA PRO A 21 3.43 -9.11 2.04
C PRO A 21 4.61 -9.85 2.71
N LYS A 22 5.08 -10.97 2.16
CA LYS A 22 6.22 -11.71 2.75
C LYS A 22 7.56 -10.98 2.62
N THR A 23 7.62 -9.95 1.80
CA THR A 23 8.79 -9.09 1.54
C THR A 23 8.97 -7.96 2.54
N LEU A 24 8.07 -7.81 3.51
CA LEU A 24 8.21 -6.80 4.55
C LEU A 24 9.43 -7.09 5.43
N LEU A 25 10.31 -6.10 5.57
CA LEU A 25 11.61 -6.23 6.23
C LEU A 25 11.53 -6.26 7.77
N ARG A 26 10.39 -5.87 8.32
CA ARG A 26 10.19 -5.81 9.78
C ARG A 26 10.31 -7.20 10.39
N SER A 27 10.88 -7.26 11.60
CA SER A 27 10.87 -8.49 12.40
C SER A 27 9.46 -8.77 12.91
N PHE A 28 8.95 -9.95 12.60
CA PHE A 28 7.62 -10.40 12.99
C PHE A 28 7.70 -11.47 14.08
N LEU A 29 6.80 -11.39 15.05
CA LEU A 29 6.53 -12.49 15.96
C LEU A 29 5.89 -13.66 15.18
N PRO A 30 6.01 -14.93 15.65
CA PRO A 30 5.50 -16.09 14.91
C PRO A 30 4.03 -15.99 14.47
N HIS A 31 3.16 -15.42 15.32
CA HIS A 31 1.75 -15.21 14.99
C HIS A 31 1.55 -14.17 13.86
N GLN A 32 2.41 -13.15 13.79
CA GLN A 32 2.37 -12.15 12.73
C GLN A 32 2.88 -12.74 11.41
N VAL A 33 3.89 -13.62 11.45
CA VAL A 33 4.34 -14.39 10.27
C VAL A 33 3.20 -15.25 9.73
N HIS A 34 2.49 -15.97 10.62
CA HIS A 34 1.31 -16.73 10.21
C HIS A 34 0.23 -15.84 9.59
N LYS A 35 -0.09 -14.70 10.21
CA LYS A 35 -1.05 -13.72 9.69
C LYS A 35 -0.65 -13.22 8.30
N ASN A 36 0.62 -12.87 8.08
CA ASN A 36 1.14 -12.45 6.78
C ASN A 36 1.03 -13.55 5.73
N ASN A 37 1.22 -14.82 6.11
CA ASN A 37 1.01 -15.95 5.20
C ASN A 37 -0.46 -16.12 4.81
N CYS A 38 -1.41 -15.90 5.73
CA CYS A 38 -2.83 -15.87 5.42
C CYS A 38 -3.14 -14.76 4.42
N TYR A 39 -2.68 -13.53 4.69
CA TYR A 39 -2.86 -12.39 3.78
C TYR A 39 -2.25 -12.63 2.40
N PHE A 40 -1.05 -13.22 2.33
CA PHE A 40 -0.45 -13.57 1.05
C PHE A 40 -1.34 -14.51 0.22
N LYS A 41 -1.90 -15.54 0.86
CA LYS A 41 -2.81 -16.49 0.19
C LYS A 41 -4.10 -15.79 -0.23
N SER A 42 -4.74 -15.07 0.68
CA SER A 42 -6.00 -14.36 0.39
C SER A 42 -5.83 -13.32 -0.70
N LEU A 43 -4.74 -12.55 -0.69
CA LEU A 43 -4.45 -11.59 -1.75
C LEU A 43 -4.35 -12.31 -3.10
N ARG A 44 -3.58 -13.41 -3.17
CA ARG A 44 -3.40 -14.20 -4.39
C ARG A 44 -4.69 -14.82 -4.91
N GLU A 45 -5.58 -15.24 -4.01
CA GLU A 45 -6.87 -15.85 -4.35
C GLU A 45 -7.90 -14.82 -4.83
N THR A 46 -7.72 -13.54 -4.49
CA THR A 46 -8.70 -12.46 -4.76
C THR A 46 -8.18 -11.40 -5.73
N GLU A 47 -7.03 -11.63 -6.39
CA GLU A 47 -6.41 -10.63 -7.26
C GLU A 47 -7.33 -10.16 -8.38
N ASP A 48 -7.97 -11.11 -9.07
CA ASP A 48 -8.88 -10.82 -10.19
C ASP A 48 -10.21 -10.17 -9.76
N GLU A 49 -10.56 -10.25 -8.46
CA GLU A 49 -11.74 -9.61 -7.91
C GLU A 49 -11.44 -8.17 -7.46
N VAL A 50 -10.26 -7.96 -6.87
CA VAL A 50 -9.89 -6.71 -6.20
C VAL A 50 -9.22 -5.73 -7.17
N PHE A 51 -8.54 -6.22 -8.19
CA PHE A 51 -7.72 -5.43 -9.11
C PHE A 51 -8.22 -5.55 -10.56
N ASP A 52 -8.31 -4.42 -11.24
CA ASP A 52 -8.58 -4.36 -12.67
C ASP A 52 -7.28 -4.44 -13.47
N ASN A 53 -7.12 -5.53 -14.21
CA ASN A 53 -5.97 -5.73 -15.10
C ASN A 53 -6.11 -4.99 -16.44
N GLN A 54 -7.30 -4.50 -16.80
CA GLN A 54 -7.56 -3.76 -18.04
C GLN A 54 -7.30 -2.26 -17.87
N GLU A 55 -7.72 -1.68 -16.75
CA GLU A 55 -7.46 -0.29 -16.41
C GLU A 55 -6.36 -0.19 -15.35
N GLN A 56 -5.11 -0.02 -15.77
CA GLN A 56 -3.97 0.07 -14.86
C GLN A 56 -3.47 1.51 -14.75
N LYS A 57 -3.66 2.14 -13.58
CA LYS A 57 -3.17 3.50 -13.31
C LYS A 57 -2.84 3.70 -11.83
N ILE A 58 -1.60 4.11 -11.56
CA ILE A 58 -1.22 4.71 -10.28
C ILE A 58 -0.76 6.13 -10.53
N GLU A 59 -1.43 7.10 -9.91
CA GLU A 59 -0.98 8.49 -9.90
C GLU A 59 -0.11 8.75 -8.67
N ILE A 60 1.08 9.30 -8.87
CA ILE A 60 2.02 9.62 -7.80
C ILE A 60 2.25 11.12 -7.76
N TRP A 61 2.01 11.73 -6.60
CA TRP A 61 2.37 13.12 -6.33
C TRP A 61 3.55 13.17 -5.39
N GLU A 62 4.62 13.82 -5.82
CA GLU A 62 5.83 13.97 -5.01
C GLU A 62 6.20 15.44 -4.86
N THR A 63 6.65 15.81 -3.66
CA THR A 63 7.29 17.11 -3.42
C THR A 63 8.63 16.94 -2.71
N GLY A 64 9.55 17.84 -3.05
CA GLY A 64 10.76 18.10 -2.28
C GLY A 64 10.67 19.43 -1.56
N GLN A 65 11.83 20.06 -1.34
CA GLN A 65 11.97 21.32 -0.59
C GLN A 65 11.20 22.52 -1.18
N SER A 66 10.71 22.44 -2.42
CA SER A 66 10.10 23.57 -3.12
C SER A 66 8.58 23.71 -2.95
N ASN A 67 7.92 22.91 -2.09
CA ASN A 67 6.45 22.90 -1.89
C ASN A 67 5.63 22.82 -3.20
N ARG A 68 6.18 22.21 -4.24
CA ARG A 68 5.50 22.02 -5.53
C ARG A 68 5.38 20.53 -5.78
N PHE A 69 4.14 20.06 -5.86
CA PHE A 69 3.87 18.68 -6.22
C PHE A 69 4.04 18.48 -7.71
N ARG A 70 4.85 17.50 -8.09
CA ARG A 70 4.86 16.96 -9.45
C ARG A 70 3.98 15.72 -9.45
N SER A 71 2.97 15.70 -10.32
CA SER A 71 2.17 14.51 -10.58
C SER A 71 2.76 13.75 -11.76
N CYS A 72 2.82 12.42 -11.63
CA CYS A 72 3.16 11.49 -12.70
C CYS A 72 2.21 10.30 -12.62
N GLU A 73 1.78 9.82 -13.78
CA GLU A 73 0.94 8.63 -13.90
C GLU A 73 1.78 7.45 -14.40
N TYR A 74 1.53 6.28 -13.82
CA TYR A 74 2.18 5.03 -14.20
C TYR A 74 1.11 4.01 -14.57
N THR A 75 1.26 3.39 -15.74
CA THR A 75 0.31 2.39 -16.26
C THR A 75 0.92 0.99 -16.36
N THR A 76 2.22 0.85 -16.04
CA THR A 76 2.93 -0.43 -16.04
C THR A 76 3.73 -0.60 -14.75
N ALA A 77 3.94 -1.86 -14.33
CA ALA A 77 4.78 -2.16 -13.18
C ALA A 77 6.26 -1.81 -13.44
N GLU A 78 6.73 -1.92 -14.68
CA GLU A 78 8.11 -1.60 -15.06
C GLU A 78 8.39 -0.11 -14.93
N ASP A 79 7.54 0.76 -15.47
CA ASP A 79 7.70 2.21 -15.36
C ASP A 79 7.61 2.67 -13.91
N LEU A 80 6.66 2.11 -13.15
CA LEU A 80 6.51 2.37 -11.73
C LEU A 80 7.77 1.96 -10.96
N LYS A 81 8.32 0.79 -11.25
CA LYS A 81 9.56 0.31 -10.62
C LYS A 81 10.74 1.20 -10.97
N GLY A 82 10.90 1.60 -12.24
CA GLY A 82 11.93 2.54 -12.67
C GLY A 82 11.82 3.90 -12.00
N HIS A 83 10.60 4.38 -11.74
CA HIS A 83 10.36 5.59 -10.97
C HIS A 83 10.72 5.46 -9.48
N LEU A 84 10.41 4.31 -8.87
CA LEU A 84 10.70 4.07 -7.46
C LEU A 84 12.21 3.85 -7.23
N ASP A 85 12.91 3.23 -8.18
CA ASP A 85 14.35 2.92 -8.12
C ASP A 85 15.24 4.02 -8.73
N ARG A 86 15.05 5.27 -8.30
CA ARG A 86 15.83 6.43 -8.79
C ARG A 86 17.26 6.50 -8.26
N GLY A 87 17.67 5.56 -7.40
CA GLY A 87 18.99 5.57 -6.73
C GLY A 87 19.22 6.80 -5.83
N CYS A 88 18.14 7.48 -5.42
CA CYS A 88 18.18 8.67 -4.59
C CYS A 88 17.32 8.50 -3.33
N LYS A 89 17.46 9.45 -2.40
CA LYS A 89 16.58 9.50 -1.22
C LYS A 89 15.13 9.65 -1.64
N ASP A 90 14.22 9.14 -0.82
CA ASP A 90 12.80 9.37 -1.00
C ASP A 90 12.49 10.87 -1.01
N PRO A 91 11.44 11.29 -1.75
CA PRO A 91 10.91 12.64 -1.64
C PRO A 91 10.43 12.91 -0.21
N GLN A 92 10.33 14.19 0.17
CA GLN A 92 9.84 14.55 1.51
C GLN A 92 8.41 14.08 1.75
N ILE A 93 7.58 14.11 0.69
CA ILE A 93 6.21 13.61 0.71
C ILE A 93 5.95 12.91 -0.62
N ARG A 94 5.31 11.75 -0.55
CA ARG A 94 4.78 11.00 -1.68
C ARG A 94 3.33 10.61 -1.38
N HIS A 95 2.42 10.99 -2.26
CA HIS A 95 1.07 10.43 -2.31
C HIS A 95 1.00 9.46 -3.48
N ALA A 96 0.35 8.32 -3.27
CA ALA A 96 0.02 7.39 -4.33
C ALA A 96 -1.48 7.19 -4.33
N PHE A 97 -2.11 7.46 -5.46
CA PHE A 97 -3.54 7.35 -5.66
C PHE A 97 -3.81 6.13 -6.54
N LEU A 98 -4.60 5.23 -5.98
CA LEU A 98 -5.15 4.07 -6.66
C LEU A 98 -6.66 4.29 -6.71
N GLU A 99 -7.16 4.55 -7.90
CA GLU A 99 -8.57 4.90 -8.11
C GLU A 99 -9.39 3.66 -8.47
N SER A 100 -10.71 3.80 -8.41
CA SER A 100 -11.66 2.82 -8.93
C SER A 100 -12.81 3.59 -9.59
N SER A 101 -13.47 2.98 -10.56
CA SER A 101 -14.62 3.61 -11.24
C SER A 101 -15.72 4.03 -10.28
N ASP A 102 -16.02 3.16 -9.31
CA ASP A 102 -16.84 3.49 -8.15
C ASP A 102 -16.43 2.68 -6.91
N SER A 103 -17.18 2.84 -5.81
CA SER A 103 -16.85 2.24 -4.51
C SER A 103 -17.02 0.72 -4.42
N ARG A 104 -17.59 0.09 -5.45
CA ARG A 104 -17.77 -1.36 -5.57
C ARG A 104 -17.06 -1.90 -6.80
N SER A 105 -16.25 -1.09 -7.46
CA SER A 105 -15.44 -1.54 -8.58
C SER A 105 -14.10 -2.07 -8.08
N PRO A 106 -13.45 -2.97 -8.83
CA PRO A 106 -12.04 -3.27 -8.63
C PRO A 106 -11.19 -1.99 -8.69
N ILE A 107 -10.03 -2.04 -8.06
CA ILE A 107 -9.04 -0.97 -8.08
C ILE A 107 -8.38 -0.96 -9.46
N ASN A 108 -8.31 0.21 -10.10
CA ASN A 108 -7.74 0.42 -11.43
C ASN A 108 -6.20 0.31 -11.41
N CYS A 109 -5.68 -0.86 -11.10
CA CYS A 109 -4.26 -1.13 -10.92
C CYS A 109 -4.03 -2.64 -11.03
N SER A 110 -2.96 -3.09 -11.68
CA SER A 110 -2.62 -4.52 -11.64
C SER A 110 -2.13 -4.96 -10.25
N PRO A 111 -2.30 -6.25 -9.89
CA PRO A 111 -1.75 -6.80 -8.65
C PRO A 111 -0.24 -6.58 -8.52
N GLU A 112 0.50 -6.66 -9.63
CA GLU A 112 1.94 -6.44 -9.65
C GLU A 112 2.31 -5.00 -9.29
N MET A 113 1.62 -4.01 -9.85
CA MET A 113 1.84 -2.60 -9.53
C MET A 113 1.55 -2.31 -8.05
N PHE A 114 0.42 -2.81 -7.53
CA PHE A 114 0.07 -2.67 -6.12
C PHE A 114 1.13 -3.28 -5.21
N LYS A 115 1.54 -4.53 -5.47
CA LYS A 115 2.55 -5.22 -4.67
C LYS A 115 3.92 -4.54 -4.76
N THR A 116 4.27 -3.98 -5.91
CA THR A 116 5.51 -3.22 -6.12
C THR A 116 5.55 -1.98 -5.25
N ILE A 117 4.51 -1.13 -5.32
CA ILE A 117 4.46 0.07 -4.48
C ILE A 117 4.32 -0.26 -2.99
N ALA A 118 3.53 -1.29 -2.65
CA ALA A 118 3.35 -1.73 -1.27
C ALA A 118 4.66 -2.26 -0.67
N THR A 119 5.42 -3.04 -1.44
CA THR A 119 6.76 -3.51 -1.04
C THR A 119 7.73 -2.34 -0.91
N HIS A 120 7.75 -1.43 -1.88
CA HIS A 120 8.64 -0.27 -1.85
C HIS A 120 8.38 0.61 -0.62
N GLN A 121 7.12 0.87 -0.30
CA GLN A 121 6.71 1.71 0.83
C GLN A 121 6.65 0.94 2.17
N GLN A 122 6.94 -0.36 2.15
CA GLN A 122 6.83 -1.24 3.32
C GLN A 122 5.44 -1.14 3.99
N VAL A 123 4.39 -1.15 3.16
CA VAL A 123 2.98 -1.07 3.59
C VAL A 123 2.65 -2.25 4.49
N GLY A 124 2.16 -1.96 5.69
CA GLY A 124 1.80 -2.96 6.67
C GLY A 124 0.63 -3.85 6.22
N THR A 125 0.65 -5.13 6.61
CA THR A 125 -0.34 -6.13 6.18
C THR A 125 -1.77 -5.83 6.61
N SER A 126 -1.97 -5.07 7.69
CA SER A 126 -3.29 -4.60 8.13
C SER A 126 -3.98 -3.70 7.11
N PHE A 127 -3.26 -3.10 6.16
CA PHE A 127 -3.87 -2.32 5.11
C PHE A 127 -4.69 -3.19 4.15
N LEU A 128 -4.34 -4.47 3.98
CA LEU A 128 -5.05 -5.39 3.08
C LEU A 128 -6.51 -5.58 3.50
N ASP A 129 -6.81 -5.52 4.79
CA ASP A 129 -8.19 -5.54 5.29
C ASP A 129 -9.03 -4.39 4.68
N ALA A 130 -8.43 -3.24 4.38
CA ALA A 130 -9.09 -2.12 3.72
C ALA A 130 -9.14 -2.27 2.19
N VAL A 131 -8.11 -2.91 1.60
CA VAL A 131 -8.05 -3.21 0.16
C VAL A 131 -9.13 -4.23 -0.23
N TYR A 132 -9.38 -5.24 0.60
CA TYR A 132 -10.43 -6.25 0.36
C TYR A 132 -11.85 -5.70 0.42
N ALA A 133 -12.04 -4.45 0.85
CA ALA A 133 -13.34 -3.80 0.73
C ALA A 133 -13.68 -3.47 -0.74
N PHE A 134 -12.69 -3.41 -1.64
CA PHE A 134 -12.87 -3.13 -3.07
C PHE A 134 -13.14 -4.42 -3.87
N GLY A 135 -13.47 -4.25 -5.15
CA GLY A 135 -13.85 -5.33 -6.05
C GLY A 135 -15.36 -5.48 -6.20
N ASP A 136 -15.76 -6.23 -7.23
CA ASP A 136 -17.17 -6.40 -7.58
C ASP A 136 -17.93 -7.14 -6.46
N GLN A 137 -18.90 -6.45 -5.87
CA GLN A 137 -19.59 -6.87 -4.66
C GLN A 137 -21.06 -6.43 -4.70
N GLU A 138 -21.99 -7.41 -4.69
CA GLU A 138 -23.42 -7.14 -4.48
C GLU A 138 -23.71 -6.75 -3.02
N GLU A 139 -23.08 -7.43 -2.06
CA GLU A 139 -23.13 -7.15 -0.63
C GLU A 139 -21.73 -6.84 -0.07
N PRO A 140 -21.59 -5.96 0.95
CA PRO A 140 -20.29 -5.69 1.56
C PRO A 140 -19.64 -6.98 2.09
N LYS A 141 -18.48 -7.36 1.57
CA LYS A 141 -17.73 -8.56 2.03
C LYS A 141 -17.10 -8.37 3.41
N ASP A 142 -17.00 -7.13 3.90
CA ASP A 142 -16.43 -6.84 5.20
C ASP A 142 -17.47 -6.93 6.34
N LEU A 143 -17.28 -7.90 7.23
CA LEU A 143 -18.08 -8.05 8.46
C LEU A 143 -17.99 -6.85 9.40
N CYS A 144 -16.95 -6.01 9.26
CA CYS A 144 -16.72 -4.86 10.13
C CYS A 144 -16.61 -3.58 9.30
N LEU A 145 -17.65 -2.75 9.39
CA LEU A 145 -17.80 -1.49 8.65
C LEU A 145 -16.70 -0.44 8.95
N MET A 146 -15.77 -0.73 9.85
CA MET A 146 -14.63 0.11 10.22
C MET A 146 -13.36 -0.73 10.26
N ASN A 147 -12.36 -0.30 9.48
CA ASN A 147 -11.00 -0.74 9.64
C ASN A 147 -10.16 0.44 10.14
N PHE A 148 -9.46 0.25 11.25
CA PHE A 148 -8.41 1.14 11.75
C PHE A 148 -7.27 0.31 12.32
N SER A 149 -6.04 0.58 11.88
CA SER A 149 -4.84 -0.03 12.42
C SER A 149 -3.73 0.99 12.52
N SER A 150 -2.89 0.86 13.54
CA SER A 150 -1.70 1.68 13.69
C SER A 150 -0.55 0.85 14.22
N THR A 151 0.65 1.10 13.70
CA THR A 151 1.89 0.50 14.17
C THR A 151 2.99 1.55 14.22
N HIS A 152 3.93 1.42 15.13
CA HIS A 152 5.07 2.33 15.21
C HIS A 152 6.32 1.67 15.76
N THR A 153 7.48 2.21 15.42
CA THR A 153 8.79 1.77 15.92
C THR A 153 9.48 2.85 16.77
N LEU A 154 8.76 3.90 17.18
CA LEU A 154 9.31 5.05 17.93
C LEU A 154 10.04 4.68 19.23
N LYS A 155 9.66 3.56 19.87
CA LYS A 155 10.30 3.05 21.10
C LYS A 155 11.19 1.82 20.88
N THR A 156 11.33 1.36 19.63
CA THR A 156 12.14 0.19 19.31
C THR A 156 13.64 0.46 19.55
N PRO A 157 14.40 -0.47 20.15
CA PRO A 157 15.85 -0.31 20.29
C PRO A 157 16.56 -0.13 18.93
N GLN A 158 17.65 0.65 18.89
CA GLN A 158 18.35 1.02 17.64
C GLN A 158 18.85 -0.20 16.86
N ASP A 159 19.29 -1.24 17.56
CA ASP A 159 19.76 -2.52 17.02
C ASP A 159 18.65 -3.35 16.35
N LYS A 160 17.39 -3.02 16.61
CA LYS A 160 16.20 -3.68 16.04
C LYS A 160 15.50 -2.86 14.96
N LEU A 161 16.00 -1.64 14.67
CA LEU A 161 15.44 -0.82 13.60
C LEU A 161 15.97 -1.29 12.25
N VAL A 162 15.07 -1.31 11.26
CA VAL A 162 15.44 -1.53 9.86
C VAL A 162 15.56 -0.16 9.19
N ALA A 163 16.78 0.37 9.14
CA ALA A 163 17.07 1.62 8.44
C ALA A 163 17.39 1.35 6.96
N ILE A 164 16.97 2.25 6.07
CA ILE A 164 17.35 2.22 4.65
C ILE A 164 17.94 3.61 4.30
N PRO A 165 19.21 3.86 4.68
CA PRO A 165 19.83 5.18 4.57
C PRO A 165 19.88 5.75 3.14
N GLU A 166 19.94 4.89 2.14
CA GLU A 166 19.99 5.20 0.70
C GLU A 166 18.70 5.91 0.28
N LEU A 167 17.57 5.46 0.83
CA LEU A 167 16.27 6.10 0.67
C LEU A 167 16.03 7.22 1.70
N GLY A 168 16.96 7.45 2.63
CA GLY A 168 16.80 8.42 3.71
C GLY A 168 15.88 7.97 4.85
N ARG A 169 15.54 6.68 4.93
CA ARG A 169 14.63 6.14 5.95
C ARG A 169 15.40 5.72 7.19
N SER A 170 14.98 6.25 8.34
CA SER A 170 15.67 6.03 9.62
C SER A 170 15.35 4.68 10.27
N GLY A 171 14.27 4.03 9.83
CA GLY A 171 13.66 2.87 10.48
C GLY A 171 12.76 3.25 11.67
N ARG A 172 12.75 4.52 12.10
CA ARG A 172 11.75 5.08 13.02
C ARG A 172 10.54 5.45 12.20
N GLU A 173 9.43 4.81 12.50
CA GLU A 173 8.24 4.98 11.68
C GLU A 173 6.97 4.97 12.51
N PHE A 174 5.98 5.69 11.99
CA PHE A 174 4.61 5.70 12.46
C PHE A 174 3.70 5.46 11.27
N GLN A 175 2.94 4.38 11.34
CA GLN A 175 2.05 3.95 10.27
C GLN A 175 0.62 3.89 10.78
N VAL A 176 -0.32 4.35 9.96
CA VAL A 176 -1.74 4.32 10.23
C VAL A 176 -2.47 3.91 8.96
N SER A 177 -3.40 2.97 9.08
CA SER A 177 -4.30 2.56 8.01
C SER A 177 -5.73 2.65 8.47
N TYR A 178 -6.62 3.15 7.63
CA TYR A 178 -8.05 3.15 7.91
C TYR A 178 -8.89 3.11 6.64
N LEU A 179 -10.12 2.64 6.78
CA LEU A 179 -11.13 2.66 5.73
C LEU A 179 -12.17 3.74 6.07
N LEU A 180 -12.22 4.80 5.26
CA LEU A 180 -13.26 5.82 5.36
C LEU A 180 -14.45 5.42 4.52
N ARG A 181 -15.64 5.70 5.03
CA ARG A 181 -16.90 5.53 4.30
C ARG A 181 -17.76 6.77 4.40
N SER A 182 -18.42 7.09 3.30
CA SER A 182 -19.37 8.20 3.22
C SER A 182 -20.59 7.77 2.42
N VAL A 183 -21.75 8.33 2.74
CA VAL A 183 -22.96 8.11 1.95
C VAL A 183 -23.07 9.23 0.93
N GLU A 184 -23.30 8.87 -0.33
CA GLU A 184 -23.59 9.83 -1.40
C GLU A 184 -24.94 9.53 -2.04
N ALA A 185 -25.63 10.60 -2.44
CA ALA A 185 -26.86 10.48 -3.19
C ALA A 185 -26.56 10.14 -4.66
N LYS A 186 -27.11 9.04 -5.15
CA LYS A 186 -27.12 8.68 -6.57
C LYS A 186 -28.50 9.00 -7.14
N LYS A 187 -28.57 10.01 -8.00
CA LYS A 187 -29.80 10.31 -8.77
C LYS A 187 -30.08 9.12 -9.70
N ASP A 188 -31.35 8.79 -9.91
CA ASP A 188 -31.85 7.72 -10.80
C ASP A 188 -31.85 6.27 -10.27
N ARG A 189 -32.02 6.05 -8.95
CA ARG A 189 -32.40 4.73 -8.40
C ARG A 189 -33.52 4.87 -7.38
N ASP A 190 -34.35 3.83 -7.27
CA ASP A 190 -35.39 3.71 -6.22
C ASP A 190 -34.79 3.78 -4.80
N TRP A 191 -33.54 3.33 -4.66
CA TRP A 191 -32.70 3.55 -3.48
C TRP A 191 -31.62 4.60 -3.81
N PRO A 192 -31.78 5.87 -3.39
CA PRO A 192 -30.95 6.97 -3.87
C PRO A 192 -29.60 7.08 -3.15
N TRP A 193 -29.19 6.09 -2.35
CA TRP A 193 -27.98 6.17 -1.53
C TRP A 193 -26.95 5.12 -1.95
N GLN A 194 -25.70 5.54 -2.13
CA GLN A 194 -24.54 4.68 -2.32
C GLN A 194 -23.49 4.95 -1.25
N ILE A 195 -22.81 3.92 -0.78
CA ILE A 195 -21.69 4.06 0.15
C ILE A 195 -20.42 4.21 -0.70
N ARG A 196 -19.74 5.34 -0.58
CA ARG A 196 -18.36 5.51 -1.06
C ARG A 196 -17.37 5.07 -0.01
N GLN A 197 -16.22 4.60 -0.45
CA GLN A 197 -15.14 4.23 0.45
C GLN A 197 -13.77 4.69 -0.06
N ALA A 198 -12.87 4.92 0.88
CA ALA A 198 -11.48 5.26 0.62
C ALA A 198 -10.60 4.53 1.63
N ALA A 199 -9.77 3.59 1.15
CA ALA A 199 -8.72 2.99 1.96
C ALA A 199 -7.53 3.95 1.99
N VAL A 200 -7.11 4.34 3.18
CA VAL A 200 -6.02 5.30 3.37
C VAL A 200 -4.92 4.67 4.20
N TYR A 201 -3.69 4.85 3.72
CA TYR A 201 -2.47 4.44 4.40
C TYR A 201 -1.54 5.63 4.55
N HIS A 202 -1.11 5.91 5.77
CA HIS A 202 -0.12 6.93 6.09
C HIS A 202 1.11 6.30 6.70
N SER A 203 2.27 6.79 6.30
CA SER A 203 3.56 6.40 6.85
C SER A 203 4.44 7.63 7.01
N LEU A 204 5.03 7.79 8.19
CA LEU A 204 6.04 8.80 8.53
C LEU A 204 7.31 8.02 8.88
N THR A 205 8.44 8.26 8.20
CA THR A 205 9.65 7.40 8.23
C THR A 205 10.97 8.16 8.40
#